data_AF-A0A516S9U4-F1
#
_entry.id   AF-A0A516S9U4-F1
#
_cell.length_a   1.000
_cell.length_b   1.000
_cell.length_c   1.000
_cell.angle_alpha   90.00
_cell.angle_beta   90.00
_cell.angle_gamma   90.00
#
_symmetry.space_group_name_H-M   'P 1'
#
loop_
_entity.id
_entity.type
_entity.pdbx_description
1 polymer ?
#
loop_
_entity_poly.entity_id
_entity_poly.type
_entity_poly.pdbx_seq_one_letter_code
_entity_poly.pdbx_strand_id
1 'polypeptide(L)'
;MMKRVHFPIRSDDSSGLIVYPDQIRFFANADLAAMPGHIIADYSGSLDLPLYGLAKPAVRPLLVITQVTSDQPIQTTVALDRHEVICPQGATLSFTAELRSEDGAVLPLSDSFRLPIRQQGGRDGLLLATMVDGIVKVSAPFTVPGDDGTWMVNEAAINAGLPEAANMRFAGITVSVFRT
;
A
#
# COMPACT_ATOMS: atom_id res chain seq x y z
N MET A 1 6.01 33.29 7.89
CA MET A 1 5.59 32.23 6.96
C MET A 1 4.62 31.34 7.72
N MET A 2 3.39 31.16 7.24
CA MET A 2 2.44 30.23 7.87
C MET A 2 2.91 28.80 7.59
N LYS A 3 3.04 27.99 8.65
CA LYS A 3 3.35 26.57 8.57
C LYS A 3 2.12 25.78 8.99
N ARG A 4 1.83 24.68 8.29
CA ARG A 4 0.69 23.78 8.55
C ARG A 4 1.19 22.46 9.13
N VAL A 5 0.59 22.02 10.23
CA VAL A 5 0.91 20.76 10.90
C VAL A 5 -0.35 19.91 11.05
N HIS A 6 -0.21 18.60 10.82
CA HIS A 6 -1.29 17.63 10.92
C HIS A 6 -1.08 16.76 12.16
N PHE A 7 -2.09 16.70 13.03
CA PHE A 7 -2.09 15.81 14.18
C PHE A 7 -3.09 14.68 13.94
N PRO A 8 -2.69 13.40 14.02
CA PRO A 8 -3.64 12.30 14.01
C PRO A 8 -4.47 12.34 15.29
N ILE A 9 -5.79 12.27 15.15
CA ILE A 9 -6.69 12.07 16.28
C ILE A 9 -6.92 10.57 16.44
N ARG A 10 -6.78 10.06 17.67
CA ARG A 10 -7.39 8.79 18.05
C ARG A 10 -8.65 9.08 18.84
N SER A 11 -9.77 8.51 18.41
CA SER A 11 -10.95 8.39 19.26
C SER A 11 -10.69 7.29 20.27
N ASP A 12 -10.90 7.57 21.55
CA ASP A 12 -11.03 6.51 22.53
C ASP A 12 -12.40 5.83 22.32
N ASP A 13 -12.36 4.55 21.96
CA ASP A 13 -13.55 3.74 21.64
C ASP A 13 -14.53 3.62 22.81
N SER A 14 -14.08 3.91 24.04
CA SER A 14 -14.90 3.80 25.26
C SER A 14 -15.64 5.08 25.64
N SER A 15 -15.14 6.25 25.23
CA SER A 15 -15.67 7.55 25.68
C SER A 15 -16.15 8.44 24.54
N GLY A 16 -15.79 8.12 23.28
CA GLY A 16 -16.02 8.99 22.13
C GLY A 16 -15.27 10.32 22.21
N LEU A 17 -14.43 10.52 23.23
CA LEU A 17 -13.59 11.70 23.34
C LEU A 17 -12.40 11.58 22.38
N ILE A 18 -12.16 12.68 21.69
CA ILE A 18 -10.93 12.92 20.93
C ILE A 18 -9.79 13.03 21.94
N VAL A 19 -8.89 12.04 21.94
CA VAL A 19 -7.65 12.14 22.71
C VAL A 19 -6.68 12.99 21.91
N TYR A 20 -6.56 14.25 22.31
CA TYR A 20 -5.55 15.13 21.77
C TYR A 20 -4.17 14.70 22.28
N PRO A 21 -3.13 14.66 21.42
CA PRO A 21 -1.77 14.52 21.91
C PRO A 21 -1.48 15.66 22.89
N ASP A 22 -0.79 15.38 24.01
CA ASP A 22 -0.45 16.36 25.06
C ASP A 22 0.22 17.64 24.50
N GLN A 23 0.80 17.51 23.31
CA GLN A 23 1.52 18.51 22.56
C GLN A 23 0.61 19.54 21.87
N ILE A 24 -0.72 19.34 21.78
CA ILE A 24 -1.63 20.38 21.27
C ILE A 24 -1.61 21.63 22.15
N ARG A 25 -1.20 21.48 23.43
CA ARG A 25 -1.02 22.59 24.37
C ARG A 25 0.00 23.63 23.90
N PHE A 26 0.91 23.26 22.99
CA PHE A 26 1.86 24.21 22.38
C PHE A 26 1.22 25.11 21.31
N PHE A 27 -0.02 24.84 20.91
CA PHE A 27 -0.74 25.53 19.83
C PHE A 27 -1.95 26.33 20.34
N ALA A 28 -1.93 26.80 21.59
CA ALA A 28 -3.03 27.50 22.24
C ALA A 28 -3.58 28.75 21.51
N ASN A 29 -2.88 29.23 20.46
CA ASN A 29 -3.27 30.37 19.62
C ASN A 29 -3.38 30.02 18.11
N ALA A 30 -3.44 28.74 17.73
CA ALA A 30 -3.59 28.33 16.33
C ALA A 30 -5.08 28.28 15.94
N ASP A 31 -5.37 28.63 14.68
CA ASP A 31 -6.71 28.41 14.11
C ASP A 31 -6.85 26.91 13.84
N LEU A 32 -7.66 26.23 14.65
CA LEU A 32 -7.80 24.78 14.64
C LEU A 32 -8.97 24.39 13.74
N ALA A 33 -8.67 23.84 12.56
CA ALA A 33 -9.68 23.19 11.73
C ALA A 33 -9.69 21.69 12.05
N ALA A 34 -10.81 21.20 12.57
CA ALA A 34 -11.03 19.77 12.77
C ALA A 34 -11.54 19.13 11.46
N MET A 35 -10.85 18.09 10.99
CA MET A 35 -11.33 17.16 9.95
C MET A 35 -11.51 15.77 10.57
N PRO A 36 -12.34 14.89 9.98
CA PRO A 36 -12.43 13.50 10.44
C PRO A 36 -11.04 12.85 10.50
N GLY A 37 -10.60 12.42 11.68
CA GLY A 37 -9.31 11.76 11.91
C GLY A 37 -8.09 12.67 12.09
N HIS A 38 -8.19 13.99 11.85
CA HIS A 38 -7.05 14.90 11.91
C HIS A 38 -7.38 16.29 12.45
N ILE A 39 -6.44 16.89 13.18
CA ILE A 39 -6.45 18.33 13.50
C ILE A 39 -5.39 19.00 12.65
N ILE A 40 -5.79 20.09 12.00
CA ILE A 40 -4.89 20.97 11.29
C ILE A 40 -4.64 22.19 12.17
N ALA A 41 -3.38 22.47 12.47
CA ALA A 41 -2.98 23.71 13.13
C ALA A 41 -2.15 24.55 12.15
N ASP A 42 -2.63 25.75 11.85
CA ASP A 42 -1.87 26.77 11.12
C ASP A 42 -1.19 27.69 12.16
N TYR A 43 0.15 27.79 12.13
CA TYR A 43 0.94 28.56 13.10
C TYR A 43 1.95 29.50 12.44
N SER A 44 2.23 30.64 13.08
CA SER A 44 3.01 31.76 12.57
C SER A 44 4.32 32.04 13.33
N GLY A 45 4.96 31.03 13.94
CA GLY A 45 6.23 31.20 14.65
C GLY A 45 7.46 30.59 13.98
N SER A 46 8.62 30.97 14.51
CA SER A 46 9.96 30.54 14.06
C SER A 46 10.40 29.18 14.58
N LEU A 47 9.56 28.52 15.39
CA LEU A 47 9.87 27.20 15.93
C LEU A 47 9.88 26.19 14.78
N ASP A 48 11.02 25.54 14.57
CA ASP A 48 11.10 24.32 13.75
C ASP A 48 10.47 23.18 14.54
N LEU A 49 9.14 23.20 14.56
CA LEU A 49 8.35 22.07 15.00
C LEU A 49 8.71 20.88 14.11
N PRO A 50 8.97 19.70 14.68
CA PRO A 50 9.12 18.51 13.86
C PRO A 50 7.86 18.37 13.02
N LEU A 51 8.01 18.31 11.69
CA LEU A 51 6.93 17.83 10.84
C LEU A 51 6.57 16.45 11.39
N TYR A 52 5.47 16.34 12.12
CA TYR A 52 4.89 15.08 12.53
C TYR A 52 4.23 14.44 11.30
N GLY A 53 5.06 14.10 10.30
CA GLY A 53 4.74 12.95 9.47
C GLY A 53 4.70 11.72 10.37
N LEU A 54 3.91 10.71 10.01
CA LEU A 54 4.05 9.38 10.62
C LEU A 54 5.54 9.05 10.67
N ALA A 55 6.06 8.77 11.86
CA ALA A 55 7.47 8.45 12.03
C ALA A 55 7.83 7.36 11.03
N LYS A 56 8.83 7.63 10.18
CA LYS A 56 9.33 6.63 9.24
C LYS A 56 9.64 5.36 10.04
N PRO A 57 9.01 4.22 9.72
CA PRO A 57 9.33 2.97 10.40
C PRO A 57 10.84 2.73 10.31
N ALA A 58 11.49 2.42 11.43
CA ALA A 58 12.92 2.08 11.44
C ALA A 58 13.21 0.92 10.47
N VAL A 59 12.24 0.02 10.31
CA VAL A 59 12.24 -1.09 9.35
C VAL A 59 10.92 -1.10 8.59
N ARG A 60 11.01 -1.14 7.25
CA ARG A 60 9.84 -1.22 6.37
C ARG A 60 9.19 -2.62 6.47
N PRO A 61 7.85 -2.71 6.61
CA PRO A 61 7.15 -3.98 6.60
C PRO A 61 7.37 -4.71 5.27
N LEU A 62 7.24 -6.04 5.27
CA LEU A 62 7.45 -6.88 4.10
C LEU A 62 6.11 -7.37 3.56
N LEU A 63 5.82 -7.09 2.29
CA LEU A 63 4.69 -7.69 1.59
C LEU A 63 5.11 -9.05 1.01
N VAL A 64 4.42 -10.12 1.41
CA VAL A 64 4.72 -11.50 0.98
C VAL A 64 3.52 -12.07 0.27
N ILE A 65 3.66 -12.47 -1.00
CA ILE A 65 2.61 -13.20 -1.71
C ILE A 65 2.51 -14.61 -1.13
N THR A 66 1.34 -14.96 -0.60
CA THR A 66 1.10 -16.26 0.04
C THR A 66 0.29 -17.19 -0.84
N GLN A 67 -0.50 -16.67 -1.77
CA GLN A 67 -1.32 -17.47 -2.68
C GLN A 67 -1.56 -16.76 -4.01
N VAL A 68 -1.58 -17.54 -5.08
CA VAL A 68 -2.06 -17.11 -6.41
C VAL A 68 -3.01 -18.17 -6.95
N THR A 69 -4.18 -17.73 -7.41
CA THR A 69 -5.16 -18.59 -8.10
C THR A 69 -5.50 -18.00 -9.47
N SER A 70 -6.02 -18.85 -10.35
CA SER A 70 -6.49 -18.45 -11.68
C SER A 70 -7.87 -19.03 -11.94
N ASP A 71 -8.67 -18.33 -12.75
CA ASP A 71 -9.88 -18.84 -13.38
C ASP A 71 -9.61 -19.92 -14.46
N GLN A 72 -8.36 -20.03 -14.93
CA GLN A 72 -7.86 -21.06 -15.83
C GLN A 72 -6.74 -21.90 -15.17
N PRO A 73 -7.02 -22.62 -14.08
CA PRO A 73 -6.00 -23.26 -13.25
C PRO A 73 -5.25 -24.39 -13.96
N ILE A 74 -5.87 -25.07 -14.95
CA ILE A 74 -5.23 -26.17 -15.70
C ILE A 74 -4.11 -25.66 -16.61
N GLN A 75 -4.20 -24.41 -17.07
CA GLN A 75 -3.25 -23.79 -17.99
C GLN A 75 -2.33 -22.79 -17.29
N THR A 76 -2.47 -22.63 -15.97
CA THR A 76 -1.71 -21.68 -15.18
C THR A 76 -0.70 -22.41 -14.29
N THR A 77 0.56 -22.00 -14.37
CA THR A 77 1.63 -22.48 -13.49
C THR A 77 2.01 -21.37 -12.51
N VAL A 78 2.06 -21.70 -11.22
CA VAL A 78 2.45 -20.77 -10.16
C VAL A 78 3.72 -21.29 -9.48
N ALA A 79 4.77 -20.47 -9.46
CA ALA A 79 6.04 -20.74 -8.78
C ALA A 79 6.36 -19.59 -7.81
N LEU A 80 5.79 -19.63 -6.60
CA LEU A 80 5.96 -18.56 -5.61
C LEU A 80 7.38 -18.46 -5.07
N ASP A 81 8.13 -19.57 -5.03
CA ASP A 81 9.54 -19.61 -4.65
C ASP A 81 10.42 -18.75 -5.59
N ARG A 82 10.04 -18.72 -6.88
CA ARG A 82 10.70 -17.94 -7.93
C ARG A 82 10.00 -16.62 -8.24
N HIS A 83 8.91 -16.31 -7.53
CA HIS A 83 8.08 -15.13 -7.77
C HIS A 83 7.60 -15.04 -9.23
N GLU A 84 7.20 -16.18 -9.80
CA GLU A 84 6.81 -16.30 -11.21
C GLU A 84 5.44 -16.96 -11.36
N VAL A 85 4.64 -16.45 -12.30
CA VAL A 85 3.38 -17.05 -12.74
C VAL A 85 3.36 -17.11 -14.26
N ILE A 86 2.91 -18.22 -14.83
CA ILE A 86 2.72 -18.38 -16.28
C ILE A 86 1.25 -18.70 -16.50
N CYS A 87 0.55 -17.93 -17.34
CA CYS A 87 -0.88 -18.12 -17.61
C CYS A 87 -1.23 -17.80 -19.07
N PRO A 88 -2.34 -18.34 -19.60
CA PRO A 88 -2.81 -17.98 -20.94
C PRO A 88 -3.39 -16.56 -20.96
N GLN A 89 -3.33 -15.91 -22.12
CA GLN A 89 -4.15 -14.73 -22.41
C GLN A 89 -5.64 -15.11 -22.27
N GLY A 90 -6.42 -14.22 -21.65
CA GLY A 90 -7.79 -14.51 -21.25
C GLY A 90 -7.94 -14.93 -19.79
N ALA A 91 -6.84 -15.18 -19.06
CA ALA A 91 -6.90 -15.54 -17.65
C ALA A 91 -7.03 -14.32 -16.72
N THR A 92 -7.70 -14.51 -15.60
CA THR A 92 -7.71 -13.60 -14.46
C THR A 92 -6.97 -14.26 -13.30
N LEU A 93 -5.92 -13.60 -12.80
CA LEU A 93 -5.17 -14.04 -11.63
C LEU A 93 -5.68 -13.33 -10.37
N SER A 94 -5.83 -14.07 -9.28
CA SER A 94 -6.11 -13.52 -7.95
C SER A 94 -4.92 -13.76 -7.04
N PHE A 95 -4.34 -12.69 -6.52
CA PHE A 95 -3.21 -12.71 -5.61
C PHE A 95 -3.70 -12.46 -4.18
N THR A 96 -3.20 -13.24 -3.23
CA THR A 96 -3.29 -12.97 -1.80
C THR A 96 -1.88 -12.78 -1.25
N ALA A 97 -1.69 -11.72 -0.47
CA ALA A 97 -0.43 -11.41 0.18
C ALA A 97 -0.64 -10.97 1.64
N GLU A 98 0.40 -11.05 2.43
CA GLU A 98 0.41 -10.63 3.83
C GLU A 98 1.41 -9.49 4.02
N LEU A 99 1.00 -8.45 4.74
CA LEU A 99 1.89 -7.40 5.19
C LEU A 99 2.46 -7.78 6.56
N ARG A 100 3.76 -8.11 6.60
CA ARG A 100 4.43 -8.61 7.80
C ARG A 100 5.36 -7.57 8.42
N SER A 101 5.42 -7.54 9.75
CA SER A 101 6.42 -6.80 10.51
C SER A 101 7.81 -7.41 10.34
N GLU A 102 8.82 -6.78 10.94
CA GLU A 102 10.18 -7.34 11.00
C GLU A 102 10.22 -8.72 11.67
N ASP A 103 9.45 -8.91 12.73
CA ASP A 103 9.34 -10.17 13.47
C ASP A 103 8.48 -11.24 12.75
N GLY A 104 7.96 -10.91 11.55
CA GLY A 104 7.16 -11.82 10.74
C GLY A 104 5.66 -11.86 11.09
N ALA A 105 5.20 -11.08 12.07
CA ALA A 105 3.79 -10.99 12.42
C ALA A 105 3.00 -10.21 11.37
N VAL A 106 1.78 -10.66 11.04
CA VAL A 106 0.89 -9.91 10.14
C VAL A 106 0.41 -8.64 10.85
N LEU A 107 0.59 -7.49 10.18
CA LEU A 107 0.18 -6.19 10.71
C LEU A 107 -1.32 -5.99 10.49
N PRO A 108 -2.13 -5.72 11.52
CA PRO A 108 -3.59 -5.57 11.41
C PRO A 108 -3.94 -4.19 10.83
N LEU A 109 -3.57 -3.95 9.58
CA LEU A 109 -3.79 -2.71 8.85
C LEU A 109 -4.79 -2.96 7.73
N SER A 110 -5.66 -1.98 7.50
CA SER A 110 -6.65 -2.02 6.42
C SER A 110 -6.52 -0.76 5.58
N ASP A 111 -6.38 -0.93 4.27
CA ASP A 111 -6.19 0.17 3.32
C ASP A 111 -6.48 -0.29 1.88
N SER A 112 -6.42 0.62 0.91
CA SER A 112 -6.42 0.29 -0.51
C SER A 112 -5.37 1.12 -1.23
N PHE A 113 -4.62 0.48 -2.13
CA PHE A 113 -3.56 1.16 -2.86
C PHE A 113 -3.48 0.68 -4.30
N ARG A 114 -2.96 1.56 -5.14
CA ARG A 114 -2.78 1.29 -6.57
C ARG A 114 -1.45 0.57 -6.77
N LEU A 115 -1.49 -0.46 -7.60
CA LEU A 115 -0.34 -1.27 -8.00
C LEU A 115 -0.05 -1.04 -9.49
N PRO A 116 0.87 -0.13 -9.83
CA PRO A 116 1.37 -0.02 -11.19
C PRO A 116 2.04 -1.32 -11.61
N ILE A 117 1.68 -1.81 -12.79
CA ILE A 117 2.28 -3.00 -13.40
C ILE A 117 2.85 -2.61 -14.75
N ARG A 118 3.95 -3.23 -15.18
CA ARG A 118 4.59 -2.89 -16.45
C ARG A 118 4.88 -4.14 -17.26
N GLN A 119 4.45 -4.11 -18.52
CA GLN A 119 4.83 -5.10 -19.52
C GLN A 119 6.22 -4.77 -20.07
N GLN A 120 7.04 -5.79 -20.32
CA GLN A 120 8.38 -5.62 -20.90
C GLN A 120 8.34 -4.92 -22.29
N GLY A 121 7.20 -5.01 -23.00
CA GLY A 121 6.92 -4.27 -24.24
C GLY A 121 6.61 -2.78 -24.07
N GLY A 122 6.65 -2.24 -22.85
CA GLY A 122 6.48 -0.82 -22.56
C GLY A 122 5.04 -0.38 -22.25
N ARG A 123 4.09 -1.32 -22.17
CA ARG A 123 2.72 -1.03 -21.74
C ARG A 123 2.67 -0.96 -20.21
N ASP A 124 2.06 0.10 -19.70
CA ASP A 124 1.78 0.24 -18.28
C ASP A 124 0.33 -0.17 -17.99
N GLY A 125 0.11 -0.77 -16.83
CA GLY A 125 -1.19 -1.14 -16.29
C GLY A 125 -1.30 -0.68 -14.85
N LEU A 126 -2.53 -0.73 -14.31
CA LEU A 126 -2.81 -0.34 -12.94
C LEU A 126 -3.81 -1.31 -12.33
N LEU A 127 -3.42 -1.94 -11.22
CA LEU A 127 -4.28 -2.80 -10.43
C LEU A 127 -4.68 -2.09 -9.14
N LEU A 128 -5.79 -2.51 -8.55
CA LEU A 128 -6.20 -2.08 -7.23
C LEU A 128 -5.95 -3.21 -6.23
N ALA A 129 -5.19 -2.91 -5.19
CA ALA A 129 -5.01 -3.77 -4.03
C ALA A 129 -5.93 -3.32 -2.91
N THR A 130 -6.60 -4.29 -2.29
CA THR A 130 -7.39 -4.07 -1.07
C THR A 130 -6.76 -4.86 0.07
N MET A 131 -6.46 -4.19 1.17
CA MET A 131 -5.90 -4.76 2.37
C MET A 131 -6.93 -4.72 3.49
N VAL A 132 -7.15 -5.87 4.14
CA VAL A 132 -7.99 -5.99 5.33
C VAL A 132 -7.21 -6.81 6.36
N ASP A 133 -7.00 -6.25 7.54
CA ASP A 133 -6.26 -6.87 8.65
C ASP A 133 -4.88 -7.45 8.22
N GLY A 134 -4.17 -6.71 7.36
CA GLY A 134 -2.86 -7.09 6.83
C GLY A 134 -2.89 -8.06 5.67
N ILE A 135 -4.08 -8.55 5.27
CA ILE A 135 -4.26 -9.45 4.14
C ILE A 135 -4.60 -8.63 2.91
N VAL A 136 -3.69 -8.61 1.93
CA VAL A 136 -3.83 -7.91 0.66
C VAL A 136 -4.42 -8.86 -0.37
N LYS A 137 -5.44 -8.40 -1.10
CA LYS A 137 -6.03 -9.09 -2.25
C LYS A 137 -5.94 -8.21 -3.49
N VAL A 138 -5.58 -8.82 -4.61
CA VAL A 138 -5.47 -8.17 -5.92
C VAL A 138 -6.06 -9.09 -6.98
N SER A 139 -6.82 -8.53 -7.91
CA SER A 139 -7.26 -9.22 -9.13
C SER A 139 -6.56 -8.60 -10.34
N ALA A 140 -5.93 -9.44 -11.16
CA ALA A 140 -5.18 -9.06 -12.34
C ALA A 140 -5.78 -9.76 -13.58
N PRO A 141 -6.66 -9.09 -14.34
CA PRO A 141 -7.19 -9.62 -15.59
C PRO A 141 -6.19 -9.40 -16.74
N PHE A 142 -5.85 -10.46 -17.45
CA PHE A 142 -5.06 -10.44 -18.68
C PHE A 142 -5.94 -10.83 -19.88
N THR A 143 -7.09 -10.19 -20.00
CA THR A 143 -8.20 -10.61 -20.88
C THR A 143 -8.23 -9.91 -22.24
N VAL A 144 -7.39 -8.90 -22.46
CA VAL A 144 -7.44 -8.07 -23.68
C VAL A 144 -6.35 -8.51 -24.67
N PRO A 145 -6.62 -8.48 -25.99
CA PRO A 145 -5.57 -8.66 -26.99
C PRO A 145 -4.38 -7.72 -26.76
N GLY A 146 -3.16 -8.27 -26.79
CA GLY A 146 -1.93 -7.55 -26.48
C GLY A 146 -1.52 -7.59 -25.00
N ASP A 147 -2.27 -8.27 -24.14
CA ASP A 147 -1.83 -8.59 -22.77
C ASP A 147 -0.78 -9.71 -22.71
N ASP A 148 -0.52 -10.41 -23.82
CA ASP A 148 0.54 -11.41 -23.94
C ASP A 148 1.95 -10.82 -23.77
N GLY A 149 2.84 -11.55 -23.12
CA GLY A 149 4.20 -11.13 -22.78
C GLY A 149 4.45 -11.11 -21.27
N THR A 150 5.58 -10.53 -20.90
CA THR A 150 6.03 -10.51 -19.50
C THR A 150 5.62 -9.23 -18.80
N TRP A 151 4.83 -9.36 -17.74
CA TRP A 151 4.44 -8.30 -16.82
C TRP A 151 5.23 -8.40 -15.53
N MET A 152 5.64 -7.26 -14.99
CA MET A 152 6.42 -7.18 -13.77
C MET A 152 5.86 -6.13 -12.82
N VAL A 153 5.91 -6.48 -11.53
CA VAL A 153 5.71 -5.56 -10.42
C VAL A 153 6.91 -5.70 -9.49
N ASN A 154 7.51 -4.59 -9.10
CA ASN A 154 8.68 -4.57 -8.21
C ASN A 154 8.44 -3.64 -7.01
N GLU A 155 9.38 -3.60 -6.07
CA GLU A 155 9.29 -2.77 -4.87
C GLU A 155 9.08 -1.28 -5.19
N ALA A 156 9.75 -0.76 -6.22
CA ALA A 156 9.59 0.64 -6.60
C ALA A 156 8.17 0.91 -7.11
N ALA A 157 7.60 0.01 -7.90
CA ALA A 157 6.26 0.16 -8.46
C ALA A 157 5.19 0.20 -7.36
N ILE A 158 5.23 -0.73 -6.40
CA ILE A 158 4.21 -0.77 -5.33
C ILE A 158 4.27 0.45 -4.40
N ASN A 159 5.44 1.07 -4.27
CA ASN A 159 5.65 2.23 -3.40
C ASN A 159 5.51 3.57 -4.13
N ALA A 160 5.39 3.58 -5.46
CA ALA A 160 5.40 4.81 -6.26
C ALA A 160 4.26 5.80 -5.90
N GLY A 161 3.14 5.29 -5.40
CA GLY A 161 1.99 6.08 -4.97
C GLY A 161 1.84 6.24 -3.46
N LEU A 162 2.76 5.71 -2.67
CA LEU A 162 2.66 5.67 -1.20
C LEU A 162 3.52 6.75 -0.54
N PRO A 163 3.05 7.36 0.57
CA PRO A 163 3.91 8.21 1.38
C PRO A 163 5.08 7.40 1.96
N GLU A 164 6.21 8.05 2.22
CA GLU A 164 7.45 7.38 2.67
C GLU A 164 7.21 6.51 3.93
N ALA A 165 6.38 6.97 4.85
CA ALA A 165 6.04 6.23 6.07
C ALA A 165 5.23 4.93 5.82
N ALA A 166 4.55 4.81 4.67
CA ALA A 166 3.79 3.64 4.26
C ALA A 166 4.55 2.73 3.27
N ASN A 167 5.82 3.05 2.99
CA ASN A 167 6.62 2.24 2.08
C ASN A 167 6.85 0.84 2.66
N MET A 168 6.79 -0.17 1.81
CA MET A 168 6.98 -1.57 2.17
C MET A 168 8.07 -2.23 1.31
N ARG A 169 8.67 -3.28 1.83
CA ARG A 169 9.58 -4.16 1.08
C ARG A 169 8.77 -5.14 0.25
N PHE A 170 9.27 -5.48 -0.93
CA PHE A 170 8.62 -6.47 -1.79
C PHE A 170 9.61 -7.12 -2.75
N ALA A 171 9.59 -8.45 -2.80
CA ALA A 171 10.48 -9.23 -3.66
C ALA A 171 10.17 -9.06 -5.16
N GLY A 172 8.96 -8.59 -5.49
CA GLY A 172 8.49 -8.52 -6.87
C GLY A 172 7.68 -9.75 -7.27
N ILE A 173 7.04 -9.67 -8.43
CA ILE A 173 6.40 -10.80 -9.11
C ILE A 173 6.51 -10.59 -10.62
N THR A 174 6.78 -11.67 -11.34
CA THR A 174 6.76 -11.72 -12.80
C THR A 174 5.59 -12.59 -13.27
N VAL A 175 4.79 -12.09 -14.20
CA VAL A 175 3.70 -12.83 -14.84
C VAL A 175 3.96 -12.92 -16.33
N SER A 176 4.15 -14.14 -16.83
CA SER A 176 4.34 -14.43 -18.25
C SER A 176 3.02 -14.90 -18.85
N VAL A 177 2.42 -14.05 -19.68
CA VAL A 177 1.15 -14.32 -20.35
C VAL A 177 1.44 -14.86 -21.75
N PHE A 178 1.03 -16.09 -22.07
CA PHE A 178 1.23 -16.66 -23.40
C PHE A 178 -0.05 -16.58 -24.24
N ARG A 179 0.12 -16.41 -25.55
CA ARG A 179 -1.01 -16.42 -26.49
C ARG A 179 -1.49 -17.86 -26.70
N THR A 180 -2.79 -18.07 -26.61
CA THR A 180 -3.46 -19.34 -26.96
C THR A 180 -3.79 -19.43 -28.43
#